data_AF-A0A7V9SYQ5-F1
#
_entry.id   AF-A0A7V9SYQ5-F1
#
_cell.length_a   1.000
_cell.length_b   1.000
_cell.length_c   1.000
_cell.angle_alpha   90.00
_cell.angle_beta   90.00
_cell.angle_gamma   90.00
#
_symmetry.space_group_name_H-M   'P 1'
#
loop_
_entity.id
_entity.type
_entity.pdbx_description
1 polymer ?
#
loop_
_entity_poly.entity_id
_entity_poly.type
_entity_poly.pdbx_seq_one_letter_code
_entity_poly.pdbx_strand_id
1 'polypeptide(L)' 'MANRALLIDDDLATLELMKFQLDAEGFEVITADTGQKGLDFIK' A
#
# COMPACT_ATOMS: atom_id res chain seq x y z
N MET A 1 13.39 12.55 -3.05
CA MET A 1 13.30 11.11 -2.70
C MET A 1 11.83 10.84 -2.42
N ALA A 2 11.23 9.85 -3.07
CA ALA A 2 9.85 9.46 -2.78
C ALA A 2 9.85 8.59 -1.52
N ASN A 3 8.92 8.86 -0.59
CA ASN A 3 8.73 8.01 0.57
C ASN A 3 7.97 6.74 0.13
N ARG A 4 8.34 5.59 0.68
CA ARG A 4 7.63 4.32 0.42
C ARG A 4 6.56 4.07 1.46
N ALA A 5 5.40 3.61 1.02
CA ALA A 5 4.28 3.23 1.88
C ALA A 5 3.81 1.81 1.56
N LEU A 6 3.53 1.03 2.60
CA LEU A 6 2.87 -0.28 2.51
C LEU A 6 1.48 -0.17 3.10
N LEU A 7 0.45 -0.38 2.28
CA LEU A 7 -0.95 -0.42 2.68
C LEU A 7 -1.39 -1.87 2.89
N ILE A 8 -2.05 -2.15 4.01
CA ILE A 8 -2.58 -3.48 4.34
C ILE A 8 -4.04 -3.33 4.76
N ASP A 9 -4.95 -3.87 3.97
CA ASP A 9 -6.40 -3.84 4.20
C ASP A 9 -7.04 -5.00 3.40
N ASP A 10 -8.04 -5.70 3.96
CA ASP A 10 -8.71 -6.82 3.29
C ASP A 10 -9.76 -6.37 2.26
N ASP A 11 -10.19 -5.11 2.30
CA ASP A 11 -11.04 -4.51 1.28
C ASP A 11 -10.21 -3.92 0.12
N LEU A 12 -10.35 -4.55 -1.04
CA LEU A 12 -9.67 -4.15 -2.28
C LEU A 12 -10.04 -2.73 -2.73
N ALA A 13 -11.30 -2.31 -2.51
CA ALA A 13 -11.73 -0.97 -2.92
C ALA A 13 -11.03 0.12 -2.10
N THR A 14 -10.85 -0.12 -0.80
CA THR A 14 -10.10 0.75 0.10
C THR A 14 -8.62 0.81 -0.27
N LEU A 15 -7.99 -0.33 -0.58
CA LEU A 15 -6.60 -0.37 -1.05
C LEU A 15 -6.39 0.46 -2.33
N GLU A 16 -7.27 0.32 -3.33
CA GLU A 16 -7.16 1.07 -4.58
C GLU A 16 -7.33 2.58 -4.36
N LEU A 17 -8.32 2.98 -3.55
CA LEU A 17 -8.56 4.38 -3.21
C LEU A 17 -7.36 5.01 -2.51
N MET A 18 -6.82 4.34 -1.48
CA MET A 18 -5.69 4.85 -0.72
C MET A 18 -4.41 4.89 -1.55
N LYS A 19 -4.18 3.87 -2.38
CA LYS A 19 -3.06 3.85 -3.31
C LYS A 19 -3.11 5.05 -4.26
N PHE A 20 -4.26 5.31 -4.88
CA PHE A 20 -4.43 6.44 -5.79
C PHE A 20 -4.11 7.78 -5.10
N GLN A 21 -4.57 7.98 -3.86
CA GLN A 21 -4.31 9.21 -3.10
C GLN A 21 -2.83 9.38 -2.78
N LEU A 22 -2.17 8.34 -2.26
CA LEU A 22 -0.76 8.40 -1.86
C LEU A 22 0.19 8.48 -3.07
N ASP A 23 -0.13 7.80 -4.17
CA ASP A 23 0.61 7.93 -5.43
C ASP A 23 0.54 9.40 -5.92
N ALA A 24 -0.62 10.06 -5.80
CA ALA A 24 -0.78 11.47 -6.16
C ALA A 24 0.01 12.42 -5.25
N GLU A 25 0.26 12.04 -4.00
CA GLU A 25 1.14 12.75 -3.06
C GLU A 25 2.64 12.46 -3.28
N GLY A 26 2.97 11.58 -4.23
CA GLY A 26 4.35 11.25 -4.61
C GLY A 26 4.99 10.15 -3.76
N PHE A 27 4.19 9.32 -3.10
CA PHE A 27 4.68 8.10 -2.47
C PHE A 27 4.86 6.98 -3.49
N GLU A 28 5.78 6.07 -3.21
CA GLU A 28 5.85 4.76 -3.87
C GLU A 28 5.04 3.76 -3.05
N VAL A 29 3.84 3.42 -3.51
CA VAL A 29 2.88 2.63 -2.74
C VAL A 29 2.87 1.16 -3.16
N ILE A 30 2.97 0.27 -2.16
CA ILE A 30 2.76 -1.17 -2.29
C ILE A 30 1.52 -1.56 -1.48
N THR A 31 0.69 -2.46 -2.00
CA THR A 31 -0.53 -2.92 -1.32
C THR A 31 -0.45 -4.41 -1.00
N ALA A 32 -1.11 -4.81 0.08
CA ALA A 32 -1.31 -6.20 0.47
C ALA A 32 -2.73 -6.39 1.00
N ASP A 33 -3.43 -7.42 0.53
CA ASP A 33 -4.81 -7.76 0.98
C ASP A 33 -4.85 -8.58 2.27
N THR A 34 -3.69 -8.92 2.83
CA THR A 34 -3.54 -9.71 4.05
C THR A 34 -2.27 -9.32 4.79
N GLY A 35 -2.28 -9.50 6.10
CA GLY A 35 -1.08 -9.27 6.92
C GLY A 35 0.11 -10.12 6.50
N GLN A 36 -0.11 -11.38 6.11
CA GLN A 36 0.99 -12.26 5.68
C GLN A 36 1.69 -11.74 4.42
N LYS A 37 0.94 -11.31 3.40
CA LYS A 37 1.54 -10.68 2.20
C LYS A 37 2.26 -9.39 2.56
N GLY A 38 1.71 -8.60 3.48
CA GLY A 38 2.36 -7.39 4.00
C GLY A 38 3.72 -7.69 4.64
N LEU A 39 3.79 -8.73 5.47
CA LEU A 39 5.04 -9.16 6.11
C LEU A 39 6.09 -9.62 5.10
N ASP A 40 5.69 -10.18 3.96
CA ASP A 40 6.64 -10.63 2.92
C ASP A 40 7.30 -9.45 2.17
N PHE A 41 6.75 -8.23 2.25
CA PHE A 41 7.36 -7.02 1.68
C PHE A 41 8.38 -6.32 2.58
N ILE A 42 8.43 -6.64 3.87
CA ILE A 42 9.29 -5.98 4.87
C ILE A 42 10.45 -6.85 5.37
N LYS A 43 10.56 -8.08 4.85
CA LYS A 43 11.68 -8.99 5.14
C LYS A 43 12.95 -8.59 4.40
#